data_AF-A0A382MXJ2-F1
#
_entry.id   AF-A0A382MXJ2-F1
#
_cell.length_a   1.000
_cell.length_b   1.000
_cell.length_c   1.000
_cell.angle_alpha   90.00
_cell.angle_beta   90.00
_cell.angle_gamma   90.00
#
_symmetry.space_group_name_H-M   'P 1'
#
loop_
_entity.id
_entity.type
_entity.pdbx_description
1 polymer ?
#
loop_
_entity_poly.entity_id
_entity_poly.type
_entity_poly.pdbx_seq_one_letter_code
_entity_poly.pdbx_strand_id
1 'polypeptide(L)'
;MFIETLKTMRLYERQSKLGVYHTFHRKNTIYYFKCDSCGVTFLRPRAQVDPERASNDYKHVCSYCDTKKFAQTVGVKMRKIYKLDASSTITL
;
A
#
# COMPACT_ATOMS: atom_id res chain seq x y z
N MET A 1 1.28 -7.72 -3.90
CA MET A 1 1.67 -8.71 -2.89
C MET A 1 2.44 -8.07 -1.74
N PHE A 2 2.13 -8.44 -0.50
CA PHE A 2 2.94 -8.14 0.69
C PHE A 2 4.15 -9.07 0.76
N ILE A 3 5.32 -8.51 1.08
CA ILE A 3 6.57 -9.28 1.22
C ILE A 3 6.93 -9.37 2.70
N GLU A 4 7.20 -8.22 3.33
CA GLU A 4 7.67 -8.19 4.71
C GLU A 4 7.46 -6.83 5.37
N THR A 5 7.72 -6.78 6.68
CA THR A 5 7.74 -5.55 7.47
C THR A 5 9.16 -5.20 7.86
N LEU A 6 9.61 -4.03 7.45
CA LEU A 6 10.93 -3.48 7.75
C LEU A 6 10.85 -2.52 8.93
N LYS A 7 11.82 -2.61 9.85
CA LYS A 7 12.00 -1.64 10.94
C LYS A 7 13.24 -0.82 10.64
N THR A 8 13.04 0.48 10.39
CA THR A 8 14.10 1.43 10.05
C THR A 8 14.26 2.46 11.17
N MET A 9 15.45 3.05 11.27
CA MET A 9 15.73 4.18 12.15
C MET A 9 15.93 5.42 11.29
N ARG A 10 15.20 6.49 11.59
CA ARG A 10 15.37 7.77 10.89
C ARG A 10 15.81 8.85 11.87
N LEU A 11 16.81 9.62 11.46
CA LEU A 11 17.26 10.81 12.14
C LEU A 11 16.33 11.97 11.79
N TYR A 12 15.89 12.69 12.80
CA TYR A 12 15.11 13.90 12.67
C TYR A 12 15.82 15.04 13.39
N GLU A 13 15.62 16.24 12.89
CA GLU A 13 16.06 17.47 13.53
C GLU A 13 14.85 18.31 13.91
N ARG A 14 14.95 18.99 15.05
CA ARG A 14 13.96 19.99 15.47
C ARG A 14 14.67 21.22 15.99
N GLN A 15 14.12 22.39 15.67
CA GLN A 15 14.59 23.65 16.21
C GLN A 15 13.91 23.92 17.56
N SER A 16 14.68 24.31 18.57
CA SER A 16 14.14 24.77 19.85
C SER A 16 13.57 26.18 19.73
N LYS A 17 12.82 26.62 20.75
CA LYS A 17 12.28 27.98 20.82
C LYS A 17 13.38 29.07 20.78
N LEU A 18 14.61 28.72 21.17
CA LEU A 18 15.78 29.61 21.19
C LEU A 18 16.65 29.47 19.92
N GLY A 19 16.19 28.73 18.91
CA GLY A 19 16.91 28.57 17.63
C GLY A 19 17.95 27.45 17.59
N VAL A 20 18.19 26.73 18.69
CA VAL A 20 19.15 25.61 18.76
C VAL A 20 18.56 24.35 18.13
N TYR A 21 19.30 23.70 17.23
CA TYR A 21 18.89 22.44 16.61
C TYR A 21 19.21 21.24 17.51
N HIS A 22 18.25 20.34 17.65
CA HIS A 22 18.41 19.08 18.37
C HIS A 22 18.08 17.91 17.44
N THR A 23 18.98 16.95 17.38
CA THR A 23 18.80 15.70 16.63
C THR A 23 18.20 14.61 17.53
N PHE A 24 17.26 13.85 17.00
CA PHE A 24 16.71 12.68 17.67
C PHE A 24 16.42 11.56 16.68
N HIS A 25 16.48 10.31 17.16
CA HIS A 25 16.20 9.14 16.34
C HIS A 25 14.81 8.61 16.62
N ARG A 26 14.08 8.20 15.58
CA ARG A 26 12.78 7.53 15.71
C ARG A 26 12.75 6.22 14.92
N LYS A 27 12.23 5.18 15.56
CA LYS A 27 11.91 3.89 14.93
C LYS A 27 10.70 4.07 14.01
N ASN A 28 10.86 3.71 12.75
CA ASN A 28 9.82 3.74 11.74
C ASN A 28 9.61 2.35 11.16
N THR A 29 8.36 1.91 11.15
CA THR A 29 7.95 0.65 10.54
C THR A 29 7.45 0.91 9.12
N ILE A 30 7.99 0.19 8.15
CA ILE A 30 7.70 0.32 6.72
C ILE A 30 7.29 -1.05 6.20
N TYR A 31 6.27 -1.09 5.35
CA TYR A 31 5.87 -2.29 4.65
C TYR A 31 6.53 -2.36 3.28
N TYR A 32 7.03 -3.55 2.95
CA TYR A 32 7.62 -3.86 1.66
C TYR A 32 6.61 -4.66 0.83
N PHE A 33 6.28 -4.12 -0.34
CA PHE A 33 5.30 -4.69 -1.25
C PHE A 33 5.91 -4.94 -2.63
N LYS A 34 5.32 -5.89 -3.35
CA LYS A 34 5.46 -6.08 -4.79
C LYS A 34 4.18 -5.63 -5.48
N CYS A 35 4.28 -4.85 -6.55
CA CYS A 35 3.14 -4.42 -7.33
C CYS A 35 2.50 -5.60 -8.07
N ASP A 36 1.19 -5.80 -7.90
CA ASP A 36 0.44 -6.86 -8.60
C ASP A 36 0.15 -6.51 -10.06
N SER A 37 0.39 -5.26 -10.47
CA SER A 37 0.21 -4.81 -11.87
C SER A 37 1.49 -4.93 -12.68
N CYS A 38 2.62 -4.38 -12.19
CA CYS A 38 3.88 -4.33 -12.93
C CYS A 38 5.03 -5.14 -12.32
N GLY A 39 4.83 -5.76 -11.16
CA GLY A 39 5.86 -6.58 -10.50
C GLY A 39 6.97 -5.80 -9.78
N VAL A 40 7.02 -4.47 -9.93
CA VAL A 40 8.03 -3.62 -9.26
C VAL A 40 7.78 -3.60 -7.74
N THR A 41 8.85 -3.61 -6.96
CA THR A 41 8.76 -3.53 -5.50
C THR A 41 8.74 -2.09 -5.02
N PHE A 42 8.02 -1.83 -3.93
CA PHE A 42 7.85 -0.49 -3.38
C PHE A 42 7.63 -0.53 -1.87
N LEU A 43 7.89 0.61 -1.24
CA LEU A 43 7.80 0.79 0.20
C LEU A 43 6.62 1.70 0.55
N ARG A 44 5.90 1.40 1.63
CA ARG A 44 4.93 2.31 2.23
C ARG A 44 5.09 2.41 3.74
N PRO A 45 5.00 3.61 4.34
CA PRO A 45 4.97 3.74 5.78
C PRO A 45 3.79 2.97 6.38
N ARG A 46 4.00 2.25 7.49
CA ARG A 46 2.91 1.55 8.19
C ARG A 46 1.76 2.50 8.56
N ALA A 47 2.06 3.76 8.88
CA ALA A 47 1.04 4.76 9.23
C ALA A 47 0.07 5.09 8.08
N GLN A 48 0.42 4.78 6.83
CA GLN A 48 -0.41 5.07 5.65
C GLN A 48 -1.15 3.82 5.13
N VAL A 49 -1.00 2.68 5.79
CA VAL A 49 -1.58 1.42 5.36
C VAL A 49 -2.30 0.82 6.55
N ASP A 50 -3.59 0.53 6.38
CA ASP A 50 -4.34 -0.23 7.36
C ASP A 50 -3.62 -1.56 7.65
N PRO A 51 -3.34 -1.90 8.93
CA PRO A 51 -2.68 -3.15 9.29
C PRO A 51 -3.31 -4.40 8.69
N GLU A 52 -4.64 -4.45 8.55
CA GLU A 52 -5.35 -5.59 7.95
C GLU A 52 -5.08 -5.72 6.45
N ARG A 53 -4.78 -4.59 5.79
CA ARG A 53 -4.43 -4.58 4.37
C ARG A 53 -3.00 -5.02 4.10
N ALA A 54 -2.14 -5.12 5.11
CA ALA A 54 -0.77 -5.61 4.97
C ALA A 54 -0.70 -7.15 4.85
N SER A 55 -1.61 -7.74 4.06
CA SER A 55 -1.68 -9.16 3.75
C SER A 55 -1.75 -9.38 2.24
N ASN A 56 -1.73 -10.65 1.81
CA ASN A 56 -1.86 -11.05 0.40
C ASN A 56 -3.31 -11.20 -0.09
N ASP A 57 -4.28 -11.05 0.82
CA ASP A 57 -5.71 -11.06 0.49
C ASP A 57 -6.07 -9.79 -0.30
N TYR A 58 -5.32 -8.72 -0.05
CA TYR A 58 -5.46 -7.44 -0.74
C TYR A 58 -4.47 -7.32 -1.90
N LYS A 59 -4.91 -6.62 -2.95
CA LYS A 59 -4.05 -6.26 -4.08
C LYS A 59 -3.30 -4.97 -3.79
N HIS A 60 -2.01 -4.98 -4.07
CA HIS A 60 -1.06 -3.92 -3.81
C HIS A 60 -0.53 -3.38 -5.13
N VAL A 61 -0.79 -2.09 -5.38
CA VAL A 61 -0.42 -1.43 -6.64
C VAL A 61 0.47 -0.24 -6.33
N CYS A 62 1.58 -0.09 -7.07
CA CYS A 62 2.50 1.04 -6.90
C CYS A 62 1.89 2.36 -7.41
N SER A 63 2.45 3.49 -7.01
CA SER A 63 1.98 4.82 -7.42
C SER A 63 2.11 5.10 -8.92
N TYR A 64 2.99 4.38 -9.62
CA TYR A 64 3.20 4.53 -11.06
C TYR A 64 2.14 3.82 -11.90
N CYS A 65 1.41 2.87 -11.31
CA CYS A 65 0.36 2.13 -12.01
C CYS A 65 -1.01 2.76 -11.75
N ASP A 66 -1.88 2.73 -12.76
CA ASP A 66 -3.27 3.15 -12.60
C ASP A 66 -4.05 2.13 -11.77
N THR A 67 -4.29 2.49 -10.51
CA THR A 67 -4.99 1.67 -9.52
C THR A 67 -6.45 1.42 -9.91
N LYS A 68 -7.12 2.39 -10.52
CA LYS A 68 -8.54 2.27 -10.92
C LYS A 68 -8.68 1.32 -12.09
N LYS A 69 -7.84 1.49 -13.11
CA LYS A 69 -7.81 0.60 -14.28
C LYS A 69 -7.49 -0.83 -13.87
N PHE A 70 -6.50 -1.01 -13.00
CA PHE A 70 -6.17 -2.34 -12.46
C PHE A 70 -7.37 -2.97 -11.73
N ALA A 71 -8.00 -2.25 -10.79
CA ALA A 71 -9.17 -2.74 -10.05
C ALA A 71 -10.32 -3.15 -10.98
N GLN A 72 -10.62 -2.33 -12.00
CA GLN A 72 -11.64 -2.64 -13.00
C GLN A 72 -11.30 -3.90 -13.79
N THR A 73 -10.06 -4.07 -14.26
CA THR A 73 -9.66 -5.26 -15.02
C THR A 73 -9.76 -6.55 -14.19
N VAL A 74 -9.41 -6.48 -12.90
CA VAL A 74 -9.59 -7.61 -11.97
C VAL A 74 -11.08 -7.92 -11.79
N GLY A 75 -11.91 -6.91 -11.58
CA GLY A 75 -13.36 -7.08 -11.46
C GLY A 75 -14.02 -7.68 -12.71
N VAL A 76 -13.59 -7.27 -13.91
CA VAL A 76 -14.06 -7.89 -15.17
C VAL A 76 -13.64 -9.36 -15.26
N LYS A 77 -12.40 -9.70 -14.90
CA LYS A 77 -11.94 -11.10 -14.88
C LYS A 77 -12.75 -11.95 -13.91
N MET A 78 -13.01 -11.45 -12.69
CA MET A 78 -13.80 -12.17 -11.69
C MET A 78 -15.24 -12.39 -12.17
N ARG A 79 -15.90 -11.38 -12.74
CA ARG A 79 -17.23 -11.54 -13.33
C ARG A 79 -17.30 -12.65 -14.38
N LYS A 80 -16.30 -12.72 -15.26
CA LYS A 80 -16.22 -13.80 -16.27
C LYS A 80 -16.06 -15.18 -15.63
N ILE A 81 -15.24 -15.30 -14.58
CA ILE A 81 -15.05 -16.56 -13.84
C ILE A 81 -16.36 -16.99 -13.16
N TYR A 82 -17.04 -16.07 -12.48
CA TYR A 82 -18.27 -16.34 -11.75
C TYR A 82 -19.53 -16.31 -12.64
N LYS A 83 -19.39 -16.12 -13.95
CA LYS A 83 -20.49 -15.97 -14.91
C LYS A 83 -21.54 -14.92 -14.48
N LEU A 84 -21.07 -13.87 -13.83
CA LEU A 84 -21.89 -12.73 -13.40
C LEU A 84 -21.98 -11.73 -14.56
N ASP A 85 -23.19 -11.27 -14.84
CA ASP A 85 -23.47 -10.20 -15.76
C ASP A 85 -22.96 -8.85 -15.23
N ALA A 86 -22.87 -7.87 -16.13
CA ALA A 86 -22.38 -6.54 -15.79
C ALA A 86 -23.39 -5.68 -15.05
N SER A 87 -24.61 -6.18 -14.89
CA SER A 87 -25.69 -5.44 -14.27
C SER A 87 -25.48 -5.27 -12.77
N SER A 88 -25.83 -4.09 -12.26
CA SER A 88 -25.87 -3.82 -10.82
C SER A 88 -27.12 -4.41 -10.13
N THR A 89 -27.95 -5.15 -10.87
CA THR A 89 -29.24 -5.65 -10.37
C THR A 89 -29.12 -6.91 -9.51
N ILE A 90 -27.98 -7.61 -9.53
CA ILE A 90 -27.75 -8.74 -8.63
C ILE A 90 -27.37 -8.21 -7.25
N THR A 91 -28.33 -8.26 -6.32
CA THR A 91 -28.09 -8.11 -4.89
C THR A 91 -27.56 -9.42 -4.32
N LEU A 92 -26.38 -9.36 -3.68
CA LEU A 92 -25.81 -10.48 -2.92
C LEU A 92 -26.64 -10.81 -1.69
#